data_AF-A0A067DF98-F1
#
_entry.id   AF-A0A067DF98-F1
#
_cell.length_a   1.000
_cell.length_b   1.000
_cell.length_c   1.000
_cell.angle_alpha   90.00
_cell.angle_beta   90.00
_cell.angle_gamma   90.00
#
_symmetry.space_group_name_H-M   'P 1'
#
loop_
_entity.id
_entity.type
_entity.pdbx_description
1 polymer ?
#
loop_
_entity_poly.entity_id
_entity_poly.type
_entity_poly.pdbx_seq_one_letter_code
_entity_poly.pdbx_strand_id
1 'polypeptide(L)'
;IEHRAVVNSVQERLSVATAYSLRYDGEVYPAPSLISEKTPPLFRRVRIEEYFRSRYALKASISLIRITKEFGTKTLKQLAIKIVRGTENKK
;
A
#
# COMPACT_ATOMS: atom_id res chain seq x y z
N ILE A 1 3.60 5.54 13.43
CA ILE A 1 4.38 4.48 14.12
C ILE A 1 4.61 3.37 13.10
N GLU A 2 5.86 3.07 12.80
CA GLU A 2 6.21 1.96 11.91
C GLU A 2 6.24 0.66 12.69
N HIS A 3 5.69 -0.40 12.11
CA HIS A 3 5.68 -1.74 12.70
C HIS A 3 6.24 -2.76 11.70
N ARG A 4 6.89 -3.81 12.21
CA ARG A 4 7.39 -4.94 11.41
C ARG A 4 7.12 -6.26 12.13
N ALA A 5 6.82 -7.31 11.35
CA ALA A 5 6.86 -8.69 11.81
C ALA A 5 8.07 -9.38 11.16
N VAL A 6 8.80 -10.19 11.93
CA VAL A 6 9.95 -10.96 11.45
C VAL A 6 9.62 -12.45 11.41
N VAL A 7 10.23 -13.17 10.48
CA VAL A 7 10.09 -14.63 10.33
C VAL A 7 11.16 -15.37 11.13
N ASN A 8 10.94 -16.65 11.42
CA ASN A 8 11.93 -17.54 12.00
C ASN A 8 11.86 -18.91 11.31
N SER A 9 12.88 -19.76 11.49
CA SER A 9 13.02 -21.08 10.84
C SER A 9 12.51 -22.26 11.69
N VAL A 10 12.03 -22.00 12.90
CA VAL A 10 11.73 -23.03 13.92
C VAL A 10 10.23 -23.31 13.98
N GLN A 11 9.40 -22.27 13.95
CA GLN A 11 7.97 -22.38 14.16
C GLN A 11 7.20 -21.34 13.33
N GLU A 12 6.04 -21.75 12.84
CA GLU A 12 5.10 -20.89 12.14
C GLU A 12 4.54 -19.78 13.04
N ARG A 13 4.18 -18.65 12.40
CA ARG A 13 3.49 -17.54 13.07
C ARG A 13 2.20 -17.22 12.32
N LEU A 14 1.07 -17.43 12.98
CA LEU A 14 -0.24 -17.01 12.50
C LEU A 14 -0.68 -15.72 13.20
N SER A 15 -1.17 -14.75 12.45
CA SER A 15 -1.77 -13.53 13.01
C SER A 15 -2.92 -13.06 12.14
N VAL A 16 -4.02 -12.68 12.77
CA VAL A 16 -5.19 -12.07 12.13
C VAL A 16 -5.24 -10.60 12.51
N ALA A 17 -5.28 -9.71 11.52
CA ALA A 17 -5.41 -8.27 11.74
C ALA A 17 -6.67 -7.77 11.01
N THR A 18 -7.51 -7.05 11.74
CA THR A 18 -8.69 -6.37 11.18
C THR A 18 -8.43 -4.88 11.17
N ALA A 19 -8.44 -4.26 9.98
CA ALA A 19 -8.30 -2.83 9.82
C ALA A 19 -9.67 -2.19 9.62
N TYR A 20 -10.02 -1.21 10.44
CA TYR A 20 -11.17 -0.34 10.23
C TYR A 20 -10.74 0.88 9.44
N SER A 21 -11.26 1.03 8.22
CA SER A 21 -10.98 2.18 7.36
C SER A 21 -12.19 3.09 7.23
N LEU A 22 -11.93 4.35 6.86
CA LEU A 22 -12.96 5.25 6.38
C LEU A 22 -13.61 4.70 5.11
N ARG A 23 -14.81 5.20 4.80
CA ARG A 23 -15.47 4.91 3.52
C ARG A 23 -14.58 5.36 2.36
N TYR A 24 -14.56 4.59 1.29
CA TYR A 24 -13.69 4.84 0.15
C TYR A 24 -14.04 6.13 -0.62
N ASP A 25 -15.33 6.48 -0.66
CA ASP A 25 -15.88 7.71 -1.24
C ASP A 25 -15.75 8.93 -0.32
N GLY A 26 -15.29 8.73 0.92
CA GLY A 26 -15.18 9.76 1.93
C GLY A 26 -13.94 10.64 1.80
N GLU A 27 -13.89 11.66 2.66
CA GLU A 27 -12.77 12.58 2.80
C GLU A 27 -12.16 12.48 4.20
N VAL A 28 -10.85 12.74 4.28
CA VAL A 28 -10.13 12.87 5.54
C VAL A 28 -9.44 14.23 5.60
N TYR A 29 -9.55 14.89 6.75
CA TYR A 29 -8.95 16.19 7.03
C TYR A 29 -8.84 16.38 8.56
N PRO A 30 -7.97 17.30 9.04
CA PRO A 30 -7.90 17.62 10.46
C PRO A 30 -9.26 18.09 10.98
N ALA A 31 -9.68 17.57 12.13
CA ALA A 31 -10.94 17.99 12.74
C ALA A 31 -10.90 19.50 13.05
N PRO A 32 -11.93 20.29 12.67
CA PRO A 32 -11.91 21.74 12.85
C PRO A 32 -11.66 22.20 14.28
N SER A 33 -12.16 21.45 15.26
CA SER A 33 -11.96 21.71 16.70
C SER A 33 -10.51 21.59 17.17
N LEU A 34 -9.63 20.97 16.37
CA LEU A 34 -8.21 20.82 16.67
C LEU A 34 -7.33 21.88 15.99
N ILE A 35 -7.92 22.71 15.13
CA ILE A 35 -7.21 23.75 14.38
C ILE A 35 -7.25 25.06 15.16
N SER A 36 -6.09 25.68 15.37
CA SER A 36 -5.97 27.00 15.99
C SER A 36 -4.71 27.71 15.48
N GLU A 37 -4.49 28.96 15.88
CA GLU A 37 -3.24 29.67 15.58
C GLU A 37 -2.01 28.96 16.16
N LYS A 38 -2.15 28.32 17.33
CA LYS A 38 -1.08 27.54 17.97
C LYS A 38 -0.94 26.14 17.39
N THR A 39 -2.00 25.63 16.77
CA THR A 39 -2.07 24.29 16.15
C THR A 39 -2.59 24.40 14.72
N PRO A 40 -1.80 24.97 13.79
CA PRO A 40 -2.20 25.07 12.40
C PRO A 40 -2.35 23.68 11.77
N PRO A 41 -3.17 23.54 10.72
CA PRO A 41 -3.42 22.25 10.11
C PRO A 41 -2.17 21.73 9.38
N LEU A 42 -1.66 20.58 9.80
CA LEU A 42 -0.49 19.94 9.18
C LEU A 42 -0.82 19.12 7.93
N PHE A 43 -2.09 18.78 7.74
CA PHE A 43 -2.55 17.92 6.65
C PHE A 43 -3.67 18.59 5.87
N ARG A 44 -3.62 18.42 4.54
CA ARG A 44 -4.68 18.87 3.63
C ARG A 44 -5.86 17.92 3.65
N ARG A 45 -7.02 18.40 3.20
CA ARG A 45 -8.18 17.56 2.88
C ARG A 45 -7.87 16.68 1.68
N VAL A 46 -8.17 15.39 1.78
CA VAL A 46 -7.92 14.40 0.72
C VAL A 46 -9.07 13.40 0.63
N ARG A 47 -9.44 12.99 -0.60
CA ARG A 47 -10.38 11.88 -0.82
C ARG A 47 -9.66 10.55 -0.56
N ILE A 48 -10.32 9.63 0.14
CA ILE A 48 -9.69 8.36 0.54
C ILE A 48 -9.22 7.53 -0.65
N GLU A 49 -9.98 7.55 -1.76
CA GLU A 49 -9.55 6.98 -3.04
C GLU A 49 -8.19 7.53 -3.53
N GLU A 50 -8.00 8.85 -3.55
CA GLU A 50 -6.77 9.48 -4.03
C GLU A 50 -5.59 9.10 -3.13
N TYR A 51 -5.81 9.09 -1.82
CA TYR A 51 -4.81 8.69 -0.85
C TYR A 51 -4.36 7.24 -1.06
N PHE A 52 -5.30 6.30 -1.23
CA PHE A 52 -4.93 4.90 -1.48
C PHE A 52 -4.26 4.72 -2.83
N ARG A 53 -4.78 5.33 -3.90
CA ARG A 53 -4.20 5.23 -5.25
C ARG A 53 -2.74 5.70 -5.26
N SER A 54 -2.47 6.87 -4.69
CA SER A 54 -1.12 7.43 -4.59
C SER A 54 -0.20 6.56 -3.71
N ARG A 55 -0.68 6.08 -2.56
CA ARG A 55 0.08 5.22 -1.65
C ARG A 55 0.46 3.88 -2.27
N TYR A 56 -0.46 3.24 -2.99
CA TYR A 56 -0.19 1.97 -3.66
C TYR A 56 0.68 2.13 -4.91
N ALA A 57 0.52 3.21 -5.66
CA ALA A 57 1.41 3.52 -6.78
C ALA A 57 2.87 3.66 -6.32
N LEU A 58 3.11 4.39 -5.22
CA LEU A 58 4.45 4.54 -4.64
C LEU A 58 5.03 3.20 -4.16
N LYS A 59 4.22 2.38 -3.46
CA LYS A 59 4.64 1.06 -2.99
C LYS A 59 4.94 0.10 -4.14
N ALA A 60 4.12 0.08 -5.19
CA ALA A 60 4.35 -0.76 -6.37
C ALA A 60 5.69 -0.40 -7.04
N SER A 61 5.99 0.88 -7.17
CA SER A 61 7.27 1.35 -7.70
C SER A 61 8.45 0.86 -6.85
N ILE A 62 8.37 0.97 -5.52
CA ILE A 62 9.43 0.52 -4.61
C ILE A 62 9.59 -1.01 -4.64
N SER A 63 8.49 -1.77 -4.60
CA SER A 63 8.51 -3.22 -4.68
C SER A 63 9.06 -3.70 -6.02
N LEU A 64 8.67 -3.08 -7.13
CA LEU A 64 9.18 -3.40 -8.46
C LEU A 64 10.68 -3.14 -8.54
N ILE A 65 11.18 -2.02 -7.99
CA ILE A 65 12.63 -1.73 -7.94
C ILE A 65 13.39 -2.80 -7.13
N ARG A 66 12.80 -3.30 -6.04
CA ARG A 66 13.42 -4.34 -5.21
C ARG A 66 13.46 -5.68 -5.92
N ILE A 67 12.36 -6.07 -6.56
CA ILE A 67 12.28 -7.32 -7.33
C ILE A 67 13.16 -7.23 -8.59
N THR A 68 13.24 -6.08 -9.28
CA THR A 68 14.13 -5.92 -10.45
C THR A 68 15.60 -6.00 -10.07
N LYS A 69 15.97 -5.52 -8.88
CA LYS A 69 17.31 -5.70 -8.32
C LYS A 69 17.60 -7.17 -7.97
N GLU A 70 16.64 -7.90 -7.42
CA GLU A 70 16.82 -9.30 -6.99
C GLU A 70 16.75 -10.31 -8.15
N PHE A 71 15.90 -10.09 -9.17
CA PHE A 71 15.59 -11.08 -10.21
C PHE A 71 15.95 -10.66 -11.64
N GLY A 72 16.38 -9.42 -11.86
CA GLY A 72 16.73 -8.89 -13.18
C GLY A 72 15.53 -8.61 -14.10
N THR A 73 15.69 -7.65 -15.02
CA THR A 73 14.58 -7.09 -15.83
C THR A 73 13.99 -8.05 -16.87
N LYS A 74 14.78 -9.00 -17.38
CA LYS A 74 14.32 -10.02 -18.35
C LYS A 74 13.36 -11.03 -17.72
N THR A 75 13.64 -11.46 -16.49
CA THR A 75 12.84 -12.43 -15.74
C THR A 75 11.47 -11.86 -15.37
N LEU A 76 11.41 -10.56 -15.05
CA LEU A 76 10.17 -9.89 -14.72
C LEU A 76 9.24 -9.66 -15.90
N LYS A 77 9.77 -9.38 -17.10
CA LYS A 77 8.95 -9.31 -18.32
C LYS A 77 8.26 -10.66 -18.59
N GLN A 78 8.98 -11.77 -18.39
CA GLN A 78 8.39 -13.11 -18.56
C GLN A 78 7.33 -13.43 -17.50
N LEU A 79 7.57 -13.07 -16.23
CA LEU A 79 6.61 -13.27 -15.15
C LEU A 79 5.34 -12.40 -15.33
N ALA A 80 5.49 -11.14 -15.72
CA ALA A 80 4.37 -10.23 -15.99
C ALA A 80 3.51 -10.73 -17.17
N ILE A 81 4.14 -11.19 -18.26
CA ILE A 81 3.42 -11.81 -19.39
C ILE A 81 2.66 -13.07 -18.93
N LYS A 82 3.25 -13.88 -18.04
CA LYS A 82 2.60 -15.09 -17.51
C LYS A 82 1.42 -14.78 -16.60
N ILE A 83 1.49 -13.72 -15.80
CA ILE A 83 0.40 -13.25 -14.94
C ILE A 83 -0.75 -12.70 -15.81
N VAL A 84 -0.46 -11.85 -16.79
CA VAL A 84 -1.47 -11.29 -17.72
C VAL A 84 -2.15 -12.40 -18.53
N ARG A 85 -1.40 -13.37 -19.06
CA ARG A 85 -1.97 -14.53 -19.76
C ARG A 85 -2.77 -15.46 -18.82
N GLY A 86 -2.36 -15.57 -17.56
CA GLY A 86 -3.09 -16.32 -16.54
C GLY A 86 -4.41 -15.67 -16.13
N THR A 87 -4.54 -14.35 -16.28
CA THR A 87 -5.81 -13.63 -16.06
C THR A 87 -6.76 -13.69 -17.25
N GLU A 88 -6.26 -13.83 -18.48
CA GLU A 88 -7.10 -14.00 -19.68
C GLU A 88 -7.74 -15.40 -19.77
N ASN A 89 -7.09 -16.43 -19.22
CA ASN A 89 -7.62 -17.82 -19.17
C ASN A 89 -8.60 -18.09 -18.03
N LYS A 90 -9.09 -17.06 -17.32
CA LYS A 90 -10.15 -17.16 -16.30
C LYS A 90 -11.47 -16.49 -16.73
N LYS A 91 -11.77 -16.51 -18.03
CA LYS A 91 -13.11 -16.24 -18.56
C LYS A 91 -13.75 -17.51 -19.09
#